data_AF-A0A954EVQ2-F1
#
_entry.id   AF-A0A954EVQ2-F1
#
_cell.length_a   1.000
_cell.length_b   1.000
_cell.length_c   1.000
_cell.angle_alpha   90.00
_cell.angle_beta   90.00
_cell.angle_gamma   90.00
#
_symmetry.space_group_name_H-M   'P 1'
#
loop_
_entity.id
_entity.type
_entity.pdbx_description
1 polymer ?
#
loop_
_entity_poly.entity_id
_entity_poly.type
_entity_poly.pdbx_seq_one_letter_code
_entity_poly.pdbx_strand_id
1 'polypeptide(L)'
;MTAQNSYDSDVVFQVPFVHRLRFTEDVFGRDQSVLLELLESSGVQPPKVQFWLDEHVANAQPELKSRIRAFVRNHADRVTMPGNIQICPGGEDVKNDI
;
A
#
# COMPACT_ATOMS: atom_id res chain seq x y z
N MET A 1 13.86 -57.68 0.00
CA MET A 1 13.01 -57.29 1.16
C MET A 1 13.75 -56.18 1.89
N THR A 2 13.38 -54.93 1.57
CA THR A 2 12.62 -53.96 2.41
C THR A 2 13.54 -53.21 3.38
N ALA A 3 13.46 -51.90 3.58
CA ALA A 3 12.31 -51.01 3.45
C ALA A 3 12.72 -49.60 2.98
N GLN A 4 11.82 -48.97 2.24
CA GLN A 4 11.85 -47.56 1.86
C GLN A 4 11.16 -46.79 2.99
N ASN A 5 11.91 -46.00 3.76
CA ASN A 5 11.35 -45.18 4.82
C ASN A 5 10.73 -43.92 4.18
N SER A 6 9.46 -44.02 3.81
CA SER A 6 8.64 -42.84 3.54
C SER A 6 8.06 -42.35 4.87
N TYR A 7 8.12 -41.05 5.12
CA TYR A 7 7.43 -40.42 6.24
C TYR A 7 6.56 -39.31 5.67
N ASP A 8 5.26 -39.39 5.94
CA ASP A 8 4.30 -38.33 5.63
C ASP A 8 4.08 -37.47 6.88
N SER A 9 4.05 -36.15 6.70
CA SER A 9 3.73 -35.20 7.76
C SER A 9 2.85 -34.09 7.21
N ASP A 10 1.61 -34.05 7.68
CA ASP A 10 0.71 -32.93 7.45
C ASP A 10 0.99 -31.81 8.45
N VAL A 11 1.14 -30.58 7.97
CA VAL A 11 1.26 -29.38 8.82
C VAL A 11 0.09 -28.46 8.51
N VAL A 12 -0.71 -28.14 9.52
CA VAL A 12 -1.76 -27.14 9.41
C VAL A 12 -1.12 -25.76 9.41
N PHE A 13 -1.31 -25.01 8.33
CA PHE A 13 -0.87 -23.62 8.21
C PHE A 13 -2.08 -22.70 8.18
N GLN A 14 -2.16 -21.79 9.15
CA GLN A 14 -3.20 -20.77 9.20
C GLN A 14 -2.59 -19.45 9.66
N VAL A 15 -2.76 -18.40 8.85
CA VAL A 15 -2.36 -17.03 9.20
C VAL A 15 -3.63 -16.20 9.35
N PRO A 16 -4.02 -15.83 10.58
CA PRO A 16 -5.15 -14.92 10.75
C PRO A 16 -4.78 -13.57 10.12
N PHE A 17 -5.58 -13.11 9.15
CA PHE A 17 -5.38 -11.85 8.47
C PHE A 17 -6.68 -11.05 8.45
N VAL A 18 -6.62 -9.81 8.95
CA VAL A 18 -7.76 -8.89 8.91
C VAL A 18 -7.66 -8.06 7.63
N HIS A 19 -8.49 -8.37 6.64
CA HIS A 19 -8.62 -7.54 5.45
C HIS A 19 -9.48 -6.30 5.79
N ARG A 20 -8.82 -5.15 5.93
CA ARG A 20 -9.49 -3.87 6.24
C ARG A 20 -10.00 -3.22 4.96
N LEU A 21 -11.31 -3.30 4.72
CA LEU A 21 -11.99 -2.55 3.66
C LEU A 21 -12.58 -1.26 4.22
N ARG A 22 -12.32 -0.13 3.57
CA ARG A 22 -12.88 1.19 3.89
C ARG A 22 -13.37 1.84 2.61
N PHE A 23 -14.54 2.46 2.67
CA PHE A 23 -15.12 3.19 1.55
C PHE A 23 -14.99 4.68 1.83
N THR A 24 -14.54 5.43 0.84
CA THR A 24 -14.37 6.89 0.90
C THR A 24 -14.91 7.49 -0.39
N GLU A 25 -15.49 8.68 -0.30
CA GLU A 25 -15.79 9.48 -1.49
C GLU A 25 -14.55 10.27 -1.92
N ASP A 26 -13.75 10.74 -0.95
CA ASP A 26 -12.59 11.58 -1.24
C ASP A 26 -11.44 11.43 -0.21
N VAL A 27 -10.65 10.37 -0.38
CA VAL A 27 -9.57 9.96 0.55
C VAL A 27 -8.45 10.99 0.73
N PHE A 28 -8.22 11.86 -0.25
CA PHE A 28 -7.24 12.96 -0.16
C PHE A 28 -7.90 14.32 0.06
N GLY A 29 -9.19 14.35 0.42
CA GLY A 29 -9.90 15.57 0.79
C GLY A 29 -10.60 15.40 2.13
N ARG A 30 -11.92 15.27 2.12
CA ARG A 30 -12.71 15.20 3.36
C ARG A 30 -12.46 13.95 4.19
N ASP A 31 -12.06 12.84 3.56
CA ASP A 31 -11.94 11.54 4.21
C ASP A 31 -10.48 11.20 4.58
N GLN A 32 -9.59 12.19 4.67
CA GLN A 32 -8.16 12.00 4.98
C GLN A 32 -7.90 11.25 6.29
N SER A 33 -8.79 11.40 7.29
CA SER A 33 -8.66 10.68 8.56
C SER A 33 -8.71 9.16 8.39
N VAL A 34 -9.49 8.66 7.43
CA VAL A 34 -9.64 7.23 7.16
C VAL A 34 -8.31 6.62 6.70
N LEU A 35 -7.59 7.30 5.79
CA LEU A 35 -6.26 6.87 5.35
C LEU A 35 -5.24 6.99 6.49
N LEU A 36 -5.30 8.09 7.25
CA LEU A 36 -4.34 8.34 8.34
C LEU A 36 -4.45 7.32 9.48
N GLU A 37 -5.65 6.85 9.78
CA GLU A 37 -5.89 5.79 10.77
C GLU A 37 -5.45 4.40 10.28
N LEU A 38 -5.41 4.19 8.96
CA LEU A 38 -4.95 2.94 8.36
C LEU A 38 -3.41 2.80 8.39
N LEU A 39 -2.71 3.94 8.32
CA LEU A 39 -1.25 4.02 8.33
C LEU A 39 -0.71 3.85 9.75
N GLU A 40 -0.55 2.59 10.16
CA GLU A 40 -0.01 2.24 11.46
C GLU A 40 1.52 2.39 11.50
N SER A 41 2.03 2.95 12.59
CA SER A 41 3.46 2.92 12.85
C SER A 41 3.88 1.54 13.38
N SER A 42 5.06 1.10 12.95
CA SER A 42 5.75 -0.05 13.56
C SER A 42 6.54 0.32 14.83
N GLY A 43 6.43 1.56 15.34
CA GLY A 43 7.14 2.01 16.53
C GLY A 43 6.80 3.47 16.92
N VAL A 44 7.78 4.17 17.51
CA VAL A 44 7.59 5.57 17.99
C VAL A 44 7.65 6.59 16.84
N GLN A 45 8.31 6.25 15.75
CA GLN A 45 8.48 7.15 14.61
C GLN A 45 7.23 7.16 13.73
N PRO A 46 6.89 8.27 13.05
CA PRO A 46 5.83 8.26 12.06
C PRO A 46 6.09 7.23 10.96
N PRO A 47 5.06 6.52 10.45
CA PRO A 47 5.20 5.62 9.31
C PRO A 47 5.79 6.36 8.11
N LYS A 48 6.67 5.66 7.39
CA LYS A 48 7.24 6.11 6.12
C LYS A 48 6.42 5.50 4.99
N VAL A 49 5.80 6.35 4.19
CA VAL A 49 4.89 5.93 3.12
C VAL A 49 5.50 6.26 1.76
N GLN A 50 5.46 5.29 0.86
CA GLN A 50 5.82 5.47 -0.54
C GLN A 50 4.54 5.36 -1.38
N PHE A 51 4.18 6.45 -2.07
CA PHE A 51 3.04 6.45 -2.98
C PHE A 51 3.49 6.02 -4.37
N TRP A 52 2.71 5.11 -4.95
CA TRP A 52 2.80 4.68 -6.35
C TRP A 52 1.47 5.02 -7.01
N LEU A 53 1.55 5.71 -8.14
CA LEU A 53 0.38 6.12 -8.91
C LEU A 53 0.43 5.43 -10.26
N ASP A 54 -0.67 4.80 -10.64
CA ASP A 54 -0.89 4.42 -12.03
C ASP A 54 -0.86 5.66 -12.93
N GLU A 55 -0.23 5.54 -14.10
CA GLU A 55 -0.07 6.63 -15.05
C GLU A 55 -1.41 7.16 -15.57
N HIS A 56 -2.35 6.29 -15.91
CA HIS A 56 -3.66 6.71 -16.39
C HIS A 56 -4.47 7.41 -15.29
N VAL A 57 -4.34 6.96 -14.03
CA VAL A 57 -4.93 7.67 -12.88
C VAL A 57 -4.29 9.05 -12.72
N ALA A 58 -2.96 9.14 -12.79
CA ALA A 58 -2.25 10.42 -12.68
C ALA A 58 -2.62 11.39 -13.80
N ASN A 59 -2.83 10.89 -15.02
CA ASN A 59 -3.26 11.67 -16.18
C ASN A 59 -4.72 12.11 -16.07
N ALA A 60 -5.61 11.24 -15.57
CA ALA A 60 -7.03 11.54 -15.38
C ALA A 60 -7.29 12.46 -14.17
N GLN A 61 -6.38 12.48 -13.19
CA GLN A 61 -6.46 13.31 -11.99
C GLN A 61 -5.16 14.12 -11.79
N PRO A 62 -4.94 15.20 -12.59
CA PRO A 62 -3.68 15.96 -12.57
C PRO A 62 -3.30 16.51 -11.18
N GLU A 63 -4.30 16.87 -10.38
CA GLU A 63 -4.10 17.40 -9.02
C GLU A 63 -3.78 16.32 -7.98
N LEU A 64 -3.86 15.03 -8.30
CA LEU A 64 -3.69 13.97 -7.30
C LEU A 64 -2.33 14.04 -6.60
N LYS A 65 -1.25 14.34 -7.36
CA LYS A 65 0.10 14.51 -6.79
C LYS A 65 0.17 15.69 -5.82
N SER A 66 -0.47 16.82 -6.14
CA SER A 66 -0.47 18.01 -5.28
C SER A 66 -1.24 17.74 -3.99
N ARG A 67 -2.38 17.02 -4.10
CA ARG A 67 -3.23 16.59 -2.97
C ARG A 67 -2.53 15.60 -2.04
N ILE A 68 -1.82 14.60 -2.57
CA ILE A 68 -1.01 13.67 -1.77
C ILE A 68 0.08 14.43 -0.99
N ARG A 69 0.80 15.35 -1.66
CA ARG A 69 1.81 16.17 -0.98
C ARG A 69 1.20 17.06 0.10
N ALA A 70 0.01 17.60 -0.14
CA ALA A 70 -0.71 18.39 0.85
C ALA A 70 -1.13 17.54 2.06
N PHE A 71 -1.65 16.33 1.86
CA PHE A 71 -1.98 15.38 2.93
C PHE A 71 -0.76 15.11 3.82
N VAL A 72 0.37 14.70 3.23
CA VAL A 72 1.59 14.41 4.00
C VAL A 72 2.09 15.64 4.75
N ARG A 73 2.10 16.81 4.09
CA ARG A 73 2.54 18.06 4.73
C ARG A 73 1.65 18.46 5.90
N ASN A 74 0.33 18.33 5.74
CA ASN A 74 -0.63 18.70 6.77
C ASN A 74 -0.59 17.74 7.98
N HIS A 75 0.00 16.55 7.83
CA HIS A 75 0.05 15.50 8.84
C HIS A 75 1.48 15.00 9.08
N ALA A 76 2.47 15.89 8.94
CA ALA A 76 3.89 15.54 8.99
C ALA A 76 4.36 14.98 10.35
N ASP A 77 3.60 15.23 11.42
CA ASP A 77 3.77 14.65 12.75
C ASP A 77 3.28 13.19 12.84
N ARG A 78 2.43 12.76 11.90
CA ARG A 78 1.79 11.44 11.88
C ARG A 78 2.18 10.57 10.71
N VAL A 79 2.71 11.13 9.62
CA VAL A 79 3.17 10.37 8.45
C VAL A 79 4.31 11.11 7.76
N THR A 80 5.26 10.37 7.20
CA THR A 80 6.32 10.93 6.36
C THR A 80 6.35 10.27 4.99
N MET A 81 6.73 11.03 3.97
CA MET A 81 6.95 10.54 2.60
C MET A 81 8.39 10.89 2.19
N PRO A 82 9.38 10.07 2.57
CA PRO A 82 10.79 10.40 2.33
C PRO A 82 11.17 10.34 0.83
N GLY A 83 10.40 9.60 0.02
CA GLY A 83 10.60 9.48 -1.43
C GLY A 83 9.69 10.37 -2.26
N ASN A 84 9.97 10.45 -3.56
CA ASN A 84 9.04 11.04 -4.53
C ASN A 84 7.88 10.09 -4.81
N ILE A 85 6.71 10.64 -5.17
CA ILE A 85 5.60 9.84 -5.71
C ILE A 85 6.06 9.18 -7.01
N GLN A 86 6.00 7.84 -7.07
CA GLN A 86 6.38 7.06 -8.26
C GLN A 86 5.21 6.96 -9.22
N ILE A 87 5.47 7.05 -10.52
CA ILE A 87 4.48 6.73 -11.56
C ILE A 87 4.78 5.31 -12.05
N CYS A 88 3.79 4.45 -11.98
CA CYS A 88 3.80 3.15 -12.60
C CYS A 88 3.08 3.27 -13.96
N PRO A 89 3.71 2.91 -15.08
CA PRO A 89 3.02 2.83 -16.37
C PRO A 89 1.77 1.94 -16.24
N GLY A 90 0.67 2.37 -16.84
CA GLY A 90 -0.57 1.59 -16.86
C GLY A 90 -0.55 0.51 -17.94
N GLY A 91 -1.33 -0.56 -17.76
CA GLY A 91 -1.62 -1.56 -18.80
C GLY A 91 -0.89 -2.91 -18.70
N GLU A 92 -1.01 -3.72 -19.76
CA GLU A 92 -0.28 -4.99 -19.94
C GLU A 92 1.21 -4.78 -20.23
N ASP A 93 1.64 -3.54 -20.49
CA ASP A 93 3.02 -3.21 -20.85
C ASP A 93 4.00 -3.46 -19.70
N VAL A 94 3.55 -3.43 -18.44
CA VAL A 94 4.38 -3.78 -17.26
C VAL A 94 4.54 -5.31 -17.08
N LYS A 95 3.74 -6.13 -17.78
CA LYS A 95 3.79 -7.60 -17.68
C LYS A 95 4.84 -8.26 -18.60
N ASN A 96 5.45 -7.51 -19.51
CA ASN A 96 6.35 -8.06 -20.54
C ASN A 96 7.85 -7.85 -20.29
N ASP A 97 8.27 -7.17 -19.22
CA ASP A 97 9.68 -7.00 -18.85
C ASP A 97 10.03 -7.78 -17.56
N ILE A 98 9.89 -9.10 -17.61
CA ILE A 98 10.56 -10.04 -16.68
C ILE A 98 11.52 -10.92 -17.48
#